data_AF-C3X3P3-F1
#
_entry.id   AF-C3X3P3-F1
#
_cell.length_a   1.000
_cell.length_b   1.000
_cell.length_c   1.000
_cell.angle_alpha   90.00
_cell.angle_beta   90.00
_cell.angle_gamma   90.00
#
_symmetry.space_group_name_H-M   'P 1'
#
loop_
_entity.id
_entity.type
_entity.pdbx_description
1 polymer ?
#
loop_
_entity_poly.entity_id
_entity_poly.type
_entity_poly.pdbx_seq_one_letter_code
_entity_poly.pdbx_strand_id
1 'polypeptide(L)'
;MMKWLIQTGSRLILLGLASSALACPYEEGNRYYKAKQYEKAYACFMQPDNRQNPKAQNTLGIMYEDGLGIEKDPEKAVEWYTRAAMNGNDRAQYNLAMCYETGRGVKRDYDKAIAWYLKAAEQGNSSAELNLGYLYDEGISVWRRDRQKALYWYRRAAGHGDTDAMTNLGHAYYLGTGVQKNLNHAIQYYLMAAEKGHAKARYLLGDAYETGHGIARDCERALFWYKKAAENGEIMA
;
A
#
# COMPACT_ATOMS: atom_id res chain seq x y z
N MET A 1 70.44 -32.02 12.05
CA MET A 1 70.88 -30.63 11.80
C MET A 1 70.57 -30.31 10.34
N MET A 2 69.70 -29.31 10.13
CA MET A 2 69.41 -28.56 8.88
C MET A 2 68.64 -29.20 7.70
N LYS A 3 67.60 -28.42 7.31
CA LYS A 3 66.67 -28.41 6.15
C LYS A 3 67.45 -28.40 4.81
N TRP A 4 66.91 -28.78 3.64
CA TRP A 4 65.76 -28.17 2.93
C TRP A 4 65.16 -29.12 1.88
N LEU A 5 63.83 -29.07 1.73
CA LEU A 5 63.07 -29.59 0.58
C LEU A 5 62.83 -28.44 -0.41
N ILE A 6 63.19 -28.63 -1.68
CA ILE A 6 62.78 -27.76 -2.80
C ILE A 6 61.67 -28.49 -3.55
N GLN A 7 60.54 -27.80 -3.69
CA GLN A 7 59.30 -28.26 -4.30
C GLN A 7 59.20 -27.70 -5.72
N THR A 8 59.06 -28.55 -6.74
CA THR A 8 58.56 -28.17 -8.07
C THR A 8 57.69 -29.28 -8.65
N GLY A 9 56.43 -28.96 -9.00
CA GLY A 9 55.48 -29.93 -9.55
C GLY A 9 54.01 -29.46 -9.59
N SER A 10 53.75 -28.49 -10.45
CA SER A 10 52.50 -27.99 -11.06
C SER A 10 51.11 -28.61 -10.75
N ARG A 11 50.26 -27.75 -10.17
CA ARG A 11 48.82 -27.43 -10.43
C ARG A 11 47.92 -28.40 -11.21
N LEU A 12 46.77 -28.68 -10.60
CA LEU A 12 45.44 -28.46 -11.20
C LEU A 12 44.40 -28.19 -10.09
N ILE A 13 44.23 -26.91 -9.73
CA ILE A 13 43.05 -26.45 -9.00
C ILE A 13 42.11 -25.89 -10.05
N LEU A 14 41.01 -26.61 -10.31
CA LEU A 14 39.85 -26.10 -11.03
C LEU A 14 39.23 -24.98 -10.18
N LEU A 15 39.72 -23.76 -10.36
CA LEU A 15 38.96 -22.56 -10.03
C LEU A 15 37.84 -22.48 -11.05
N GLY A 16 36.71 -23.13 -10.71
CA GLY A 16 35.45 -22.84 -11.36
C GLY A 16 35.19 -21.36 -11.21
N LEU A 17 35.35 -20.61 -12.30
CA LEU A 17 34.82 -19.26 -12.43
C LEU A 17 33.30 -19.40 -12.42
N ALA A 18 32.72 -19.55 -11.23
CA ALA A 18 31.37 -19.09 -11.01
C ALA A 18 31.42 -17.60 -11.33
N SER A 19 30.87 -17.23 -12.49
CA SER A 19 30.56 -15.85 -12.82
C SER A 19 29.80 -15.31 -11.61
N SER A 20 30.48 -14.59 -10.73
CA SER A 20 29.84 -13.88 -9.64
C SER A 20 29.10 -12.76 -10.35
N ALA A 21 27.89 -13.06 -10.82
CA ALA A 21 26.89 -12.04 -11.06
C ALA A 21 26.98 -11.11 -9.86
N LEU A 22 27.37 -9.84 -10.11
CA LEU A 22 27.57 -8.89 -9.03
C LEU A 22 26.36 -8.98 -8.10
N ALA A 23 26.64 -9.21 -6.82
CA ALA A 23 25.61 -9.24 -5.81
C ALA A 23 24.83 -7.92 -5.93
N CYS A 24 23.52 -8.03 -6.13
CA CYS A 24 22.64 -6.88 -6.29
C CYS A 24 21.73 -6.84 -5.06
N PRO A 25 22.02 -6.00 -4.05
CA PRO A 25 21.18 -5.87 -2.87
C PRO A 25 19.77 -5.39 -3.23
N TYR A 26 18.80 -5.67 -2.37
CA TYR A 26 17.41 -5.23 -2.55
C TYR A 26 17.29 -3.73 -2.83
N GLU A 27 18.09 -2.90 -2.14
CA GLU A 27 18.09 -1.44 -2.28
C GLU A 27 18.47 -1.00 -3.70
N GLU A 28 19.41 -1.70 -4.33
CA GLU A 28 19.81 -1.45 -5.71
C GLU A 28 18.72 -1.88 -6.69
N GLY A 29 18.13 -3.06 -6.51
CA GLY A 29 16.97 -3.50 -7.27
C GLY A 29 15.81 -2.50 -7.17
N ASN A 30 15.55 -1.96 -5.98
CA ASN A 30 14.52 -0.96 -5.74
C ASN A 30 14.84 0.39 -6.40
N ARG A 31 16.13 0.76 -6.53
CA ARG A 31 16.54 1.93 -7.31
C ARG A 31 16.23 1.72 -8.79
N TYR A 32 16.54 0.54 -9.35
CA TYR A 32 16.17 0.22 -10.73
C TYR A 32 14.65 0.25 -10.94
N TYR A 33 13.88 -0.31 -10.01
CA TYR A 33 12.42 -0.30 -10.05
C TYR A 33 11.86 1.13 -10.08
N LYS A 34 12.32 2.01 -9.18
CA LYS A 34 11.91 3.43 -9.13
C LYS A 34 12.34 4.20 -10.39
N ALA A 35 13.47 3.83 -10.99
CA ALA A 35 13.95 4.39 -12.25
C ALA A 35 13.27 3.78 -13.48
N LYS A 36 12.23 2.93 -13.30
CA LYS A 36 11.51 2.20 -14.36
C LYS A 36 12.41 1.29 -15.22
N GLN A 37 13.58 0.91 -14.71
CA GLN A 37 14.48 -0.06 -15.34
C GLN A 37 14.07 -1.47 -14.90
N TYR A 38 12.85 -1.88 -15.29
CA TYR A 38 12.19 -3.04 -14.70
C TYR A 38 12.90 -4.36 -14.97
N GLU A 39 13.48 -4.57 -16.15
CA GLU A 39 14.24 -5.80 -16.44
C GLU A 39 15.46 -5.97 -15.51
N LYS A 40 16.18 -4.87 -15.22
CA LYS A 40 17.30 -4.88 -14.27
C LYS A 40 16.82 -5.11 -12.84
N ALA A 41 15.70 -4.47 -12.47
CA ALA A 41 15.08 -4.68 -11.16
C ALA A 41 14.68 -6.16 -10.97
N TYR A 42 14.05 -6.76 -11.99
CA TYR A 42 13.66 -8.17 -11.98
C TYR A 42 14.87 -9.08 -11.82
N ALA A 43 15.92 -8.88 -12.64
CA ALA A 43 17.15 -9.65 -12.56
C ALA A 43 17.80 -9.56 -11.17
N CYS A 44 17.78 -8.39 -10.55
CA CYS A 44 18.26 -8.18 -9.19
C CYS A 44 17.39 -8.94 -8.17
N PHE A 45 16.07 -8.77 -8.20
CA PHE A 45 15.17 -9.41 -7.24
C PHE A 45 15.12 -10.94 -7.34
N MET A 46 15.45 -11.49 -8.51
CA MET A 46 15.55 -12.93 -8.72
C MET A 46 16.86 -13.56 -8.22
N GLN A 47 17.82 -12.76 -7.73
CA GLN A 47 19.01 -13.28 -7.06
C GLN A 47 18.66 -14.03 -5.76
N PRO A 48 19.42 -15.06 -5.34
CA PRO A 48 19.07 -15.94 -4.22
C PRO A 48 18.73 -15.22 -2.91
N ASP A 49 19.48 -14.19 -2.54
CA ASP A 49 19.27 -13.43 -1.31
C ASP A 49 17.96 -12.63 -1.37
N ASN A 50 17.70 -11.98 -2.51
CA ASN A 50 16.48 -11.20 -2.71
C ASN A 50 15.23 -12.08 -2.83
N ARG A 51 15.35 -13.29 -3.39
CA ARG A 51 14.21 -14.23 -3.45
C ARG A 51 13.69 -14.64 -2.08
N GLN A 52 14.47 -14.47 -1.02
CA GLN A 52 14.07 -14.70 0.37
C GLN A 52 13.66 -13.42 1.11
N ASN A 53 13.96 -12.24 0.56
CA ASN A 53 13.61 -10.96 1.14
C ASN A 53 12.11 -10.64 0.92
N PRO A 54 11.29 -10.49 1.98
CA PRO A 54 9.84 -10.28 1.82
C PRO A 54 9.48 -9.01 1.05
N LYS A 55 10.33 -7.96 1.11
CA LYS A 55 10.11 -6.73 0.34
C LYS A 55 10.35 -6.95 -1.15
N ALA A 56 11.39 -7.71 -1.51
CA ALA A 56 11.67 -8.08 -2.90
C ALA A 56 10.59 -9.03 -3.45
N GLN A 57 10.15 -10.01 -2.66
CA GLN A 57 9.04 -10.89 -3.00
C GLN A 57 7.75 -10.11 -3.27
N ASN A 58 7.40 -9.13 -2.41
CA ASN A 58 6.27 -8.25 -2.68
C ASN A 58 6.42 -7.47 -3.99
N THR A 59 7.60 -6.91 -4.25
CA THR A 59 7.86 -6.19 -5.51
C THR A 59 7.79 -7.11 -6.73
N LEU A 60 8.30 -8.35 -6.65
CA LEU A 60 8.15 -9.36 -7.70
C LEU A 60 6.67 -9.66 -7.97
N GLY A 61 5.85 -9.74 -6.92
CA GLY A 61 4.40 -9.88 -7.06
C GLY A 61 3.78 -8.76 -7.91
N ILE A 62 4.13 -7.51 -7.61
CA ILE A 62 3.67 -6.33 -8.39
C ILE A 62 4.16 -6.42 -9.84
N MET A 63 5.41 -6.81 -10.05
CA MET A 63 5.98 -6.90 -11.39
C MET A 63 5.27 -7.95 -12.26
N TYR A 64 4.91 -9.11 -11.69
CA TYR A 64 4.11 -10.11 -12.40
C TYR A 64 2.66 -9.66 -12.61
N GLU A 65 2.06 -8.97 -11.65
CA GLU A 65 0.68 -8.47 -11.74
C GLU A 65 0.50 -7.44 -12.87
N ASP A 66 1.46 -6.54 -13.01
CA ASP A 66 1.42 -5.42 -13.95
C ASP A 66 2.24 -5.66 -15.22
N GLY A 67 3.01 -6.75 -15.31
CA GLY A 67 3.88 -7.05 -16.46
C GLY A 67 5.08 -6.11 -16.58
N LEU A 68 5.69 -5.72 -15.45
CA LEU A 68 6.78 -4.75 -15.41
C LEU A 68 8.13 -5.45 -15.61
N GLY A 69 8.69 -5.38 -16.82
CA GLY A 69 9.99 -5.99 -17.15
C GLY A 69 9.97 -7.52 -17.19
N ILE A 70 8.77 -8.11 -17.16
CA ILE A 70 8.49 -9.54 -17.29
C ILE A 70 7.07 -9.69 -17.86
N GLU A 71 6.75 -10.83 -18.46
CA GLU A 71 5.39 -11.13 -18.89
C GLU A 71 4.42 -11.12 -17.71
N LYS A 72 3.23 -10.53 -17.92
CA LYS A 72 2.18 -10.45 -16.91
C LYS A 72 1.65 -11.84 -16.58
N ASP A 73 1.64 -12.18 -15.30
CA ASP A 73 1.20 -13.46 -14.78
C ASP A 73 0.56 -13.29 -13.39
N PRO A 74 -0.76 -13.06 -13.32
CA PRO A 74 -1.46 -12.83 -12.07
C PRO A 74 -1.37 -14.01 -11.08
N GLU A 75 -1.25 -15.25 -11.56
CA GLU A 75 -1.13 -16.43 -10.68
C GLU A 75 0.23 -16.43 -9.99
N LYS A 76 1.32 -16.16 -10.73
CA LYS A 76 2.65 -15.97 -10.12
C LYS A 76 2.70 -14.77 -9.19
N ALA A 77 1.96 -13.70 -9.48
CA ALA A 77 1.86 -12.57 -8.56
C ALA A 77 1.32 -13.02 -7.19
N VAL A 78 0.24 -13.82 -7.19
CA VAL A 78 -0.33 -14.40 -5.96
C VAL A 78 0.66 -15.29 -5.24
N GLU A 79 1.45 -16.10 -5.95
CA GLU A 79 2.49 -16.93 -5.32
C GLU A 79 3.54 -16.07 -4.58
N TRP A 80 4.03 -15.01 -5.21
CA TRP A 80 5.03 -14.12 -4.61
C TRP A 80 4.46 -13.30 -3.45
N TYR A 81 3.24 -12.78 -3.59
CA TYR A 81 2.54 -12.14 -2.49
C TYR A 81 2.33 -13.10 -1.32
N THR A 82 1.95 -14.35 -1.58
CA THR A 82 1.77 -15.37 -0.53
C THR A 82 3.06 -15.62 0.24
N ARG A 83 4.19 -15.78 -0.46
CA ARG A 83 5.51 -15.96 0.21
C ARG A 83 5.86 -14.76 1.09
N ALA A 84 5.72 -13.55 0.56
CA ALA A 84 6.01 -12.32 1.30
C ALA A 84 5.07 -12.14 2.51
N ALA A 85 3.78 -12.42 2.32
CA ALA A 85 2.74 -12.28 3.34
C ALA A 85 2.93 -13.27 4.49
N MET A 86 3.32 -14.52 4.19
CA MET A 86 3.68 -15.54 5.18
C MET A 86 4.92 -15.13 6.00
N ASN A 87 5.84 -14.38 5.41
CA ASN A 87 6.99 -13.81 6.10
C ASN A 87 6.69 -12.45 6.77
N GLY A 88 5.42 -12.13 6.97
CA GLY A 88 4.98 -10.96 7.73
C GLY A 88 4.99 -9.63 6.97
N ASN A 89 5.24 -9.60 5.66
CA ASN A 89 5.21 -8.35 4.90
C ASN A 89 3.78 -7.79 4.82
N ASP A 90 3.52 -6.67 5.49
CA ASP A 90 2.20 -6.03 5.59
C ASP A 90 1.63 -5.62 4.21
N ARG A 91 2.48 -5.10 3.32
CA ARG A 91 2.07 -4.71 1.96
C ARG A 91 1.67 -5.91 1.11
N ALA A 92 2.40 -7.02 1.24
CA ALA A 92 2.04 -8.25 0.55
C ALA A 92 0.78 -8.89 1.12
N GLN A 93 0.55 -8.79 2.44
CA GLN A 93 -0.71 -9.21 3.05
C GLN A 93 -1.89 -8.39 2.49
N TYR A 94 -1.73 -7.07 2.38
CA TYR A 94 -2.72 -6.20 1.72
C TYR A 94 -2.94 -6.58 0.24
N ASN A 95 -1.87 -6.76 -0.54
CA ASN A 95 -1.97 -7.12 -1.95
C ASN A 95 -2.63 -8.50 -2.15
N LEU A 96 -2.28 -9.48 -1.32
CA LEU A 96 -2.89 -10.79 -1.33
C LEU A 96 -4.38 -10.73 -0.96
N ALA A 97 -4.75 -9.87 -0.01
CA ALA A 97 -6.15 -9.61 0.34
C ALA A 97 -6.93 -9.06 -0.87
N MET A 98 -6.37 -8.06 -1.57
CA MET A 98 -6.92 -7.52 -2.81
C MET A 98 -7.09 -8.58 -3.90
N CYS A 99 -6.11 -9.49 -4.07
CA CYS A 99 -6.22 -10.60 -5.02
C CYS A 99 -7.41 -11.51 -4.69
N TYR A 100 -7.58 -11.88 -3.42
CA TYR A 100 -8.72 -12.69 -2.97
C TYR A 100 -10.06 -11.95 -3.06
N GLU A 101 -10.10 -10.64 -2.81
CA GLU A 101 -11.31 -9.83 -2.91
C GLU A 101 -11.79 -9.69 -4.36
N THR A 102 -10.85 -9.44 -5.28
CA THR A 102 -11.15 -9.18 -6.69
C THR A 102 -11.20 -10.45 -7.54
N GLY A 103 -10.60 -11.55 -7.06
CA GLY A 103 -10.42 -12.78 -7.83
C GLY A 103 -9.29 -12.70 -8.87
N ARG A 104 -8.31 -11.81 -8.67
CA ARG A 104 -7.18 -11.61 -9.59
C ARG A 104 -6.08 -12.64 -9.34
N GLY A 105 -5.86 -13.55 -10.29
CA GLY A 105 -4.84 -14.61 -10.18
C GLY A 105 -5.17 -15.72 -9.18
N VAL A 106 -6.36 -15.68 -8.58
CA VAL A 106 -6.84 -16.63 -7.58
C VAL A 106 -8.37 -16.59 -7.55
N LYS A 107 -9.02 -17.70 -7.22
CA LYS A 107 -10.47 -17.73 -7.02
C LYS A 107 -10.87 -16.73 -5.93
N ARG A 108 -11.84 -15.87 -6.24
CA ARG A 108 -12.39 -14.89 -5.30
C ARG A 108 -12.87 -15.56 -4.01
N ASP A 109 -12.44 -15.02 -2.87
CA ASP A 109 -12.69 -15.54 -1.53
C ASP A 109 -12.64 -14.38 -0.51
N TYR A 110 -13.81 -13.84 -0.16
CA TYR A 110 -13.90 -12.70 0.74
C TYR A 110 -13.41 -13.00 2.16
N ASP A 111 -13.57 -14.23 2.64
CA ASP A 111 -13.15 -14.59 4.00
C ASP A 111 -11.62 -14.61 4.09
N LYS A 112 -10.95 -15.12 3.06
CA LYS A 112 -9.48 -15.01 2.96
C LYS A 112 -9.01 -13.58 2.78
N ALA A 113 -9.70 -12.79 1.96
CA ALA A 113 -9.37 -11.38 1.78
C ALA A 113 -9.38 -10.64 3.12
N ILE A 114 -10.47 -10.78 3.88
CA ILE A 114 -10.62 -10.17 5.21
C ILE A 114 -9.54 -10.67 6.19
N ALA A 115 -9.25 -11.97 6.22
CA ALA A 115 -8.21 -12.51 7.08
C ALA A 115 -6.84 -11.89 6.81
N TRP A 116 -6.51 -11.66 5.54
CA TRP A 116 -5.26 -11.00 5.15
C TRP A 116 -5.28 -9.49 5.40
N TYR A 117 -6.40 -8.80 5.17
CA TYR A 117 -6.56 -7.40 5.55
C TYR A 117 -6.37 -7.20 7.05
N LEU A 118 -6.95 -8.05 7.90
CA LEU A 118 -6.77 -7.98 9.35
C LEU A 118 -5.31 -8.10 9.74
N LYS A 119 -4.58 -9.06 9.17
CA LYS A 119 -3.14 -9.23 9.43
C LYS A 119 -2.32 -7.99 9.01
N ALA A 120 -2.61 -7.40 7.86
CA ALA A 120 -1.93 -6.20 7.41
C ALA A 120 -2.27 -4.99 8.30
N ALA A 121 -3.54 -4.85 8.66
CA ALA A 121 -4.04 -3.76 9.50
C ALA A 121 -3.50 -3.83 10.93
N GLU A 122 -3.36 -5.02 11.52
CA GLU A 122 -2.71 -5.24 12.81
C GLU A 122 -1.26 -4.72 12.84
N GLN A 123 -0.58 -4.70 11.69
CA GLN A 123 0.76 -4.14 11.54
C GLN A 123 0.78 -2.64 11.19
N GLY A 124 -0.38 -1.98 11.14
CA GLY A 124 -0.50 -0.56 10.84
C GLY A 124 -0.51 -0.24 9.34
N ASN A 125 -0.82 -1.20 8.47
CA ASN A 125 -1.04 -0.92 7.06
C ASN A 125 -2.34 -0.11 6.87
N SER A 126 -2.20 1.19 6.59
CA SER A 126 -3.33 2.12 6.57
C SER A 126 -4.35 1.81 5.48
N SER A 127 -3.91 1.28 4.33
CA SER A 127 -4.81 0.86 3.24
C SER A 127 -5.65 -0.34 3.64
N ALA A 128 -5.07 -1.30 4.37
CA ALA A 128 -5.83 -2.42 4.94
C ALA A 128 -6.81 -1.96 6.02
N GLU A 129 -6.40 -1.03 6.89
CA GLU A 129 -7.28 -0.41 7.89
C GLU A 129 -8.45 0.32 7.22
N LEU A 130 -8.19 1.13 6.18
CA LEU A 130 -9.23 1.80 5.39
C LEU A 130 -10.21 0.81 4.77
N ASN A 131 -9.71 -0.24 4.10
CA ASN A 131 -10.54 -1.24 3.45
C ASN A 131 -11.39 -2.02 4.46
N LEU A 132 -10.86 -2.37 5.64
CA LEU A 132 -11.67 -2.97 6.71
C LEU A 132 -12.76 -2.01 7.20
N GLY A 133 -12.44 -0.73 7.33
CA GLY A 133 -13.42 0.30 7.67
C GLY A 133 -14.58 0.31 6.67
N TYR A 134 -14.27 0.31 5.38
CA TYR A 134 -15.24 0.28 4.28
C TYR A 134 -16.08 -1.00 4.28
N LEU A 135 -15.45 -2.17 4.43
CA LEU A 135 -16.16 -3.46 4.46
C LEU A 135 -17.18 -3.54 5.60
N TYR A 136 -16.83 -3.00 6.78
CA TYR A 136 -17.76 -2.91 7.91
C TYR A 136 -18.86 -1.87 7.71
N ASP A 137 -18.58 -0.74 7.06
CA ASP A 137 -19.58 0.30 6.80
C ASP A 137 -20.60 -0.14 5.76
N GLU A 138 -20.17 -0.84 4.71
CA GLU A 138 -21.07 -1.37 3.69
C GLU A 138 -21.75 -2.68 4.09
N GLY A 139 -21.13 -3.47 4.97
CA GLY A 139 -21.63 -4.80 5.34
C GLY A 139 -21.45 -5.81 4.21
N ILE A 140 -20.25 -5.85 3.61
CA ILE A 140 -19.93 -6.72 2.48
C ILE A 140 -19.59 -8.14 2.95
N SER A 141 -19.97 -9.16 2.17
CA SER A 141 -19.78 -10.59 2.46
C SER A 141 -20.61 -11.09 3.67
N VAL A 142 -20.08 -12.01 4.48
CA VAL A 142 -20.72 -12.55 5.69
C VAL A 142 -20.80 -11.52 6.84
N TRP A 143 -20.26 -10.33 6.65
CA TRP A 143 -20.21 -9.29 7.67
C TRP A 143 -21.46 -8.44 7.60
N ARG A 144 -22.17 -8.35 8.72
CA ARG A 144 -23.23 -7.36 8.87
C ARG A 144 -22.59 -5.98 9.01
N ARG A 145 -23.26 -4.97 8.46
CA ARG A 145 -22.88 -3.57 8.65
C ARG A 145 -22.67 -3.28 10.14
N ASP A 146 -21.48 -2.79 10.49
CA ASP A 146 -21.07 -2.42 11.84
C ASP A 146 -20.33 -1.08 11.80
N ARG A 147 -21.09 -0.01 11.99
CA ARG A 147 -20.57 1.35 11.92
C ARG A 147 -19.55 1.66 13.03
N GLN A 148 -19.65 1.00 14.19
CA GLN A 148 -18.67 1.23 15.26
C GLN A 148 -17.31 0.66 14.89
N LYS A 149 -17.30 -0.55 14.32
CA LYS A 149 -16.06 -1.14 13.81
C LYS A 149 -15.52 -0.40 12.59
N ALA A 150 -16.40 0.08 11.70
CA ALA A 150 -15.98 0.94 10.59
C ALA A 150 -15.22 2.18 11.10
N LEU A 151 -15.81 2.89 12.07
CA LEU A 151 -15.20 4.06 12.70
C LEU A 151 -13.90 3.73 13.44
N TYR A 152 -13.82 2.56 14.10
CA TYR A 152 -12.58 2.11 14.73
C TYR A 152 -11.45 2.00 13.70
N TRP A 153 -11.68 1.33 12.59
CA TRP A 153 -10.66 1.15 11.55
C TRP A 153 -10.32 2.45 10.82
N TYR A 154 -11.33 3.27 10.49
CA TYR A 154 -11.07 4.59 9.91
C TYR A 154 -10.24 5.48 10.85
N ARG A 155 -10.48 5.46 12.17
CA ARG A 155 -9.66 6.22 13.13
C ARG A 155 -8.20 5.75 13.14
N ARG A 156 -7.96 4.44 13.03
CA ARG A 156 -6.60 3.90 12.94
C ARG A 156 -5.90 4.32 11.65
N ALA A 157 -6.55 4.13 10.51
CA ALA A 157 -6.02 4.55 9.20
C ALA A 157 -5.70 6.05 9.18
N ALA A 158 -6.61 6.89 9.68
CA ALA A 158 -6.39 8.32 9.83
C ALA A 158 -5.22 8.65 10.78
N GLY A 159 -5.06 7.90 11.87
CA GLY A 159 -3.90 8.00 12.77
C GLY A 159 -2.57 7.71 12.08
N HIS A 160 -2.57 6.81 11.08
CA HIS A 160 -1.44 6.53 10.20
C HIS A 160 -1.35 7.47 8.98
N GLY A 161 -2.17 8.52 8.94
CA GLY A 161 -2.08 9.59 7.95
C GLY A 161 -2.90 9.37 6.68
N ASP A 162 -3.76 8.35 6.63
CA ASP A 162 -4.64 8.07 5.50
C ASP A 162 -5.72 9.14 5.35
N THR A 163 -5.73 9.82 4.20
CA THR A 163 -6.58 10.99 3.99
C THR A 163 -8.00 10.64 3.53
N ASP A 164 -8.18 9.48 2.91
CA ASP A 164 -9.49 8.90 2.60
C ASP A 164 -10.21 8.55 3.91
N ALA A 165 -9.52 7.89 4.84
CA ALA A 165 -10.05 7.56 6.16
C ALA A 165 -10.43 8.82 6.97
N MET A 166 -9.59 9.86 6.95
CA MET A 166 -9.93 11.16 7.53
C MET A 166 -11.21 11.72 6.90
N THR A 167 -11.34 11.67 5.58
CA THR A 167 -12.53 12.17 4.89
C THR A 167 -13.78 11.35 5.26
N ASN A 168 -13.66 10.02 5.37
CA ASN A 168 -14.75 9.15 5.78
C ASN A 168 -15.19 9.42 7.23
N LEU A 169 -14.25 9.69 8.15
CA LEU A 169 -14.58 10.14 9.51
C LEU A 169 -15.29 11.48 9.51
N GLY A 170 -14.83 12.42 8.69
CA GLY A 170 -15.50 13.71 8.51
C GLY A 170 -16.95 13.53 8.06
N HIS A 171 -17.17 12.67 7.07
CA HIS A 171 -18.50 12.33 6.58
C HIS A 171 -19.38 11.64 7.64
N ALA A 172 -18.80 10.74 8.43
CA ALA A 172 -19.52 10.08 9.51
C ALA A 172 -20.00 11.08 10.58
N TYR A 173 -19.17 12.05 10.97
CA TYR A 173 -19.59 13.13 11.87
C TYR A 173 -20.57 14.11 11.23
N TYR A 174 -20.44 14.37 9.93
CA TYR A 174 -21.36 15.25 9.20
C TYR A 174 -22.78 14.67 9.17
N LEU A 175 -22.91 13.38 8.90
CA LEU A 175 -24.18 12.67 8.79
C LEU A 175 -24.71 12.12 10.12
N GLY A 176 -23.83 11.93 11.12
CA GLY A 176 -24.17 11.18 12.34
C GLY A 176 -24.20 9.66 12.13
N THR A 177 -23.39 9.15 11.20
CA THR A 177 -23.35 7.72 10.85
C THR A 177 -22.47 6.98 11.84
N GLY A 178 -23.09 6.28 12.80
CA GLY A 178 -22.36 5.53 13.84
C GLY A 178 -21.71 6.40 14.91
N VAL A 179 -21.75 7.72 14.78
CA VAL A 179 -21.37 8.69 15.80
C VAL A 179 -22.46 9.73 15.96
N GLN A 180 -22.49 10.43 17.09
CA GLN A 180 -23.34 11.61 17.20
C GLN A 180 -22.91 12.65 16.16
N LYS A 181 -23.88 13.18 15.41
CA LYS A 181 -23.63 14.24 14.42
C LYS A 181 -22.91 15.41 15.07
N ASN A 182 -21.78 15.82 14.51
CA ASN A 182 -20.97 16.93 14.99
C ASN A 182 -20.25 17.60 13.82
N LEU A 183 -20.80 18.72 13.36
CA LEU A 183 -20.27 19.42 12.19
C LEU A 183 -18.86 19.98 12.45
N ASN A 184 -18.54 20.43 13.67
CA ASN A 184 -17.19 20.93 13.98
C ASN A 184 -16.13 19.82 13.82
N HIS A 185 -16.42 18.60 14.31
CA HIS A 185 -15.54 17.46 14.12
C HIS A 185 -15.44 17.06 12.65
N ALA A 186 -16.55 17.15 11.90
CA ALA A 186 -16.54 16.89 10.46
C ALA A 186 -15.56 17.83 9.73
N ILE A 187 -15.64 19.14 10.01
CA ILE A 187 -14.75 20.15 9.43
C ILE A 187 -13.29 19.92 9.85
N GLN A 188 -13.02 19.54 11.11
CA GLN A 188 -11.65 19.24 11.56
C GLN A 188 -11.03 18.09 10.75
N TYR A 189 -11.75 16.99 10.56
CA TYR A 189 -11.27 15.88 9.75
C TYR A 189 -11.08 16.24 8.28
N TYR A 190 -12.00 17.03 7.70
CA TYR A 190 -11.84 17.54 6.34
C TYR A 190 -10.61 18.45 6.21
N LEU A 191 -10.35 19.34 7.18
CA LEU A 191 -9.14 20.17 7.22
C LEU A 191 -7.88 19.32 7.22
N MET A 192 -7.79 18.33 8.11
CA MET A 192 -6.63 17.43 8.19
C MET A 192 -6.35 16.72 6.84
N ALA A 193 -7.39 16.20 6.18
CA ALA A 193 -7.26 15.55 4.88
C ALA A 193 -6.88 16.54 3.75
N ALA A 194 -7.51 17.72 3.74
CA ALA A 194 -7.32 18.73 2.72
C ALA A 194 -5.92 19.35 2.73
N GLU A 195 -5.38 19.61 3.93
CA GLU A 195 -4.00 20.07 4.15
C GLU A 195 -2.98 19.06 3.60
N LYS A 196 -3.29 17.76 3.73
CA LYS A 196 -2.48 16.66 3.19
C LYS A 196 -2.68 16.39 1.70
N GLY A 197 -3.51 17.16 1.00
CA GLY A 197 -3.67 17.01 -0.46
C GLY A 197 -4.97 16.38 -0.92
N HIS A 198 -5.87 15.96 -0.04
CA HIS A 198 -7.05 15.21 -0.46
C HIS A 198 -8.06 16.09 -1.20
N ALA A 199 -8.25 15.83 -2.50
CA ALA A 199 -9.04 16.68 -3.39
C ALA A 199 -10.51 16.77 -2.96
N LYS A 200 -11.14 15.64 -2.58
CA LYS A 200 -12.52 15.64 -2.13
C LYS A 200 -12.71 16.39 -0.82
N ALA A 201 -11.76 16.27 0.12
CA ALA A 201 -11.82 17.01 1.38
C ALA A 201 -11.68 18.53 1.15
N ARG A 202 -10.80 18.95 0.22
CA ARG A 202 -10.68 20.36 -0.20
C ARG A 202 -12.01 20.87 -0.78
N TYR A 203 -12.65 20.11 -1.66
CA TYR A 203 -13.96 20.45 -2.18
C TYR A 203 -15.02 20.59 -1.06
N LEU A 204 -15.08 19.63 -0.14
CA LEU A 204 -16.03 19.65 0.97
C LEU A 204 -15.82 20.84 1.92
N LEU A 205 -14.58 21.29 2.10
CA LEU A 205 -14.31 22.54 2.83
C LEU A 205 -14.74 23.77 2.07
N GLY A 206 -14.54 23.79 0.74
CA GLY A 206 -15.06 24.84 -0.13
C GLY A 206 -16.57 25.02 0.06
N ASP A 207 -17.31 23.92 -0.02
CA ASP A 207 -18.76 23.88 0.19
C ASP A 207 -19.16 24.30 1.61
N ALA A 208 -18.45 23.82 2.63
CA ALA A 208 -18.71 24.21 4.02
C ALA A 208 -18.51 25.72 4.27
N TYR A 209 -17.46 26.32 3.71
CA TYR A 209 -17.21 27.77 3.80
C TYR A 209 -18.19 28.59 2.95
N GLU A 210 -18.63 28.08 1.80
CA GLU A 210 -19.61 28.78 0.96
C GLU A 210 -21.00 28.83 1.61
N THR A 211 -21.41 27.70 2.19
CA THR A 211 -22.75 27.52 2.76
C THR A 211 -22.84 27.87 4.24
N GLY A 212 -21.72 27.90 4.96
CA GLY A 212 -21.68 28.13 6.41
C GLY A 212 -22.06 26.91 7.26
N HIS A 213 -21.97 25.69 6.71
CA HIS A 213 -22.30 24.47 7.45
C HIS A 213 -21.15 24.03 8.35
N GLY A 214 -21.33 24.18 9.67
CA GLY A 214 -20.34 23.75 10.66
C GLY A 214 -19.12 24.65 10.81
N ILE A 215 -19.02 25.69 9.98
CA ILE A 215 -18.01 26.74 10.04
C ILE A 215 -18.61 28.05 9.57
N ALA A 216 -18.07 29.19 10.02
CA ALA A 216 -18.54 30.50 9.57
C ALA A 216 -18.37 30.63 8.05
N ARG A 217 -19.39 31.20 7.39
CA ARG A 217 -19.37 31.44 5.96
C ARG A 217 -18.22 32.39 5.59
N ASP A 218 -17.44 32.00 4.59
CA ASP A 218 -16.29 32.75 4.09
C ASP A 218 -16.06 32.43 2.60
N CYS A 219 -16.51 33.33 1.73
CA CYS A 219 -16.43 33.12 0.28
C CYS A 219 -14.98 33.10 -0.24
N GLU A 220 -14.05 33.80 0.41
CA GLU A 220 -12.64 33.81 0.01
C GLU A 220 -11.98 32.47 0.31
N ARG A 221 -12.23 31.92 1.50
CA ARG A 221 -11.78 30.57 1.86
C ARG A 221 -12.45 29.49 1.03
N ALA A 222 -13.74 29.65 0.72
CA ALA A 222 -14.44 28.74 -0.18
C ALA A 222 -13.73 28.66 -1.54
N LEU A 223 -13.49 29.82 -2.17
CA LEU A 223 -12.78 29.92 -3.44
C LEU A 223 -11.35 29.35 -3.37
N PHE A 224 -10.63 29.63 -2.28
CA PHE A 224 -9.30 29.08 -2.06
C PHE A 224 -9.29 27.55 -2.08
N TRP A 225 -10.21 26.91 -1.34
CA TRP A 225 -10.27 25.46 -1.26
C TRP A 225 -10.77 24.82 -2.56
N TYR A 226 -11.71 25.44 -3.26
CA TYR A 226 -12.14 24.98 -4.58
C TYR A 226 -11.00 25.01 -5.62
N LYS A 227 -10.21 26.09 -5.65
CA LYS A 227 -9.02 26.17 -6.53
C LYS A 227 -8.04 25.04 -6.24
N LYS A 228 -7.70 24.81 -4.97
CA LYS A 228 -6.82 23.70 -4.57
C LYS A 228 -7.40 22.32 -4.87
N ALA A 229 -8.72 22.16 -4.89
CA ALA A 229 -9.35 20.90 -5.30
C ALA A 229 -9.20 20.67 -6.82
N ALA A 230 -9.35 21.73 -7.62
CA ALA A 230 -9.24 21.69 -9.08
C ALA A 230 -7.81 21.47 -9.58
N GLU A 231 -6.80 22.07 -8.95
CA GLU A 231 -5.37 21.88 -9.29
C GLU A 231 -4.93 20.41 -9.25
N ASN A 232 -5.55 19.61 -8.38
CA ASN A 232 -5.30 18.16 -8.32
C ASN A 232 -6.11 17.35 -9.35
N GLY A 233 -7.18 17.92 -9.92
CA GLY A 233 -8.01 17.30 -10.95
C GLY A 233 -7.46 17.47 -12.37
N GLU A 234 -6.70 18.53 -12.63
CA GLU A 234 -6.10 18.81 -13.95
C GLU A 234 -4.86 17.94 -14.29
N ILE A 235 -4.36 17.12 -13.36
CA ILE A 235 -3.25 16.17 -13.64
C ILE A 235 -3.78 14.89 -14.34
N MET A 236 -5.09 14.75 -14.57
CA MET A 236 -5.69 13.60 -15.29
C MET A 236 -6.54 14.00 -16.52
N ALA A 237 -6.22 15.11 -17.19
CA ALA A 237 -6.79 15.46 -18.50
C ALA A 237 -5.75 15.33 -19.61
#